data_AF-A0A651FPP3-F1
#
_entry.id   AF-A0A651FPP3-F1
#
_cell.length_a   1.000
_cell.length_b   1.000
_cell.length_c   1.000
_cell.angle_alpha   90.00
_cell.angle_beta   90.00
_cell.angle_gamma   90.00
#
_symmetry.space_group_name_H-M   'P 1'
#
loop_
_entity.id
_entity.type
_entity.pdbx_description
1 polymer ?
#
loop_
_entity_poly.entity_id
_entity_poly.type
_entity_poly.pdbx_seq_one_letter_code
_entity_poly.pdbx_strand_id
1 'polypeptide(L)'
;PWVDFWLFPYPNSRELWPQFRSPLMWDVFAISTYATTSALFWYLGMIPDLATIRDRSKNKLQRMVYSVLAMGWKGKATNWVHYERAYAQFAWIATPLVLSVHSTVSFDFATSKVPGWHTTIFPPYFVAGAIFGGFGMVVTLLVPMRKMLHLEKYITINHLELCNKIILATSMIVGYAYAMEFFAAWFSEDLPERHQFLYRLGGVHSWVFWTMTLCNCVAPLFFWSKRVRRSLLAMWIISVFVNIGMWFERFNIFVLSLENEFIPARWSYFTGTAFDWLVTAGTFGIFFMLFLVFCKWAPTIAIAEVKSVLPWRHHSGPHAKDGHAAAKHSEQKPSAENATPDQEDAR
;
A
#
# COMPACT_ATOMS: atom_id res chain seq x y z
N PRO A 1 19.80 -22.32 -5.09
CA PRO A 1 20.22 -20.91 -5.30
C PRO A 1 21.00 -20.67 -6.59
N TRP A 2 22.14 -21.34 -6.83
CA TRP A 2 22.99 -21.01 -8.00
C TRP A 2 22.45 -21.54 -9.34
N VAL A 3 21.45 -22.42 -9.32
CA VAL A 3 20.77 -22.96 -10.52
C VAL A 3 19.40 -22.32 -10.79
N ASP A 4 19.00 -21.34 -9.99
CA ASP A 4 17.66 -20.73 -10.07
C ASP A 4 17.46 -20.01 -11.41
N PHE A 5 18.54 -19.73 -12.14
CA PHE A 5 18.48 -19.20 -13.50
C PHE A 5 17.77 -20.14 -14.50
N TRP A 6 17.66 -21.44 -14.22
CA TRP A 6 16.86 -22.39 -15.01
C TRP A 6 15.35 -22.16 -14.95
N LEU A 7 14.88 -21.33 -14.01
CA LEU A 7 13.48 -20.92 -13.96
C LEU A 7 13.14 -19.90 -15.06
N PHE A 8 14.14 -19.21 -15.63
CA PHE A 8 13.91 -18.29 -16.73
C PHE A 8 13.78 -19.02 -18.06
N PRO A 9 12.84 -18.61 -18.94
CA PRO A 9 12.68 -19.20 -20.26
C PRO A 9 13.74 -18.63 -21.21
N TYR A 10 14.93 -19.22 -21.21
CA TYR A 10 16.01 -18.85 -22.12
C TYR A 10 16.44 -20.05 -22.99
N PRO A 11 16.79 -19.82 -24.27
CA PRO A 11 17.28 -20.88 -25.13
C PRO A 11 18.61 -21.41 -24.60
N ASN A 12 18.71 -22.72 -24.44
CA ASN A 12 19.90 -23.39 -23.96
C ASN A 12 20.28 -24.55 -24.88
N SER A 13 21.53 -25.01 -24.78
CA SER A 13 22.07 -26.13 -25.58
C SER A 13 21.40 -27.48 -25.33
N ARG A 14 20.54 -27.58 -24.32
CA ARG A 14 19.80 -28.80 -23.97
C ARG A 14 18.35 -28.75 -24.46
N GLU A 15 17.93 -27.65 -25.09
CA GLU A 15 16.54 -27.40 -25.52
C GLU A 15 15.49 -27.60 -24.42
N LEU A 16 15.91 -27.43 -23.15
CA LEU A 16 15.04 -27.60 -21.99
C LEU A 16 14.33 -26.29 -21.67
N TRP A 17 13.06 -26.39 -21.29
CA TRP A 17 12.24 -25.25 -20.91
C TRP A 17 11.67 -25.42 -19.50
N PRO A 18 11.34 -24.31 -18.81
CA PRO A 18 10.65 -24.38 -17.53
C PRO A 18 9.25 -24.98 -17.65
N GLN A 19 8.75 -25.58 -16.56
CA GLN A 19 7.39 -26.13 -16.51
C GLN A 19 6.37 -25.01 -16.21
N PHE A 20 5.65 -24.56 -17.23
CA PHE A 20 4.63 -23.51 -17.12
C PHE A 20 3.32 -23.94 -16.45
N ARG A 21 3.16 -25.22 -16.06
CA ARG A 21 2.01 -25.67 -15.25
C ARG A 21 2.21 -25.50 -13.75
N SER A 22 3.45 -25.26 -13.32
CA SER A 22 3.77 -25.12 -11.91
C SER A 22 3.41 -23.70 -11.43
N PRO A 23 2.59 -23.54 -10.38
CA PRO A 23 2.34 -22.24 -9.76
C PRO A 23 3.62 -21.53 -9.30
N LEU A 24 4.62 -22.30 -8.83
CA LEU A 24 5.93 -21.75 -8.46
C LEU A 24 6.64 -21.06 -9.63
N MET A 25 6.41 -21.53 -10.86
CA MET A 25 6.93 -20.87 -12.07
C MET A 25 6.22 -19.54 -12.31
N TRP A 26 4.91 -19.49 -12.07
CA TRP A 26 4.13 -18.26 -12.18
C TRP A 26 4.56 -17.24 -11.14
N ASP A 27 4.96 -17.68 -9.93
CA ASP A 27 5.49 -16.81 -8.89
C ASP A 27 6.77 -16.09 -9.33
N VAL A 28 7.69 -16.78 -10.01
CA VAL A 28 8.89 -16.15 -10.59
C VAL A 28 8.54 -14.99 -11.54
N PHE A 29 7.56 -15.20 -12.43
CA PHE A 29 7.09 -14.14 -13.33
C PHE A 29 6.32 -13.04 -12.59
N ALA A 30 5.46 -13.41 -11.65
CA ALA A 30 4.66 -12.48 -10.87
C ALA A 30 5.55 -11.55 -10.03
N ILE A 31 6.49 -12.09 -9.27
CA ILE A 31 7.41 -11.29 -8.44
C ILE A 31 8.35 -10.45 -9.31
N SER A 32 8.92 -10.99 -10.38
CA SER A 32 9.84 -10.23 -11.24
C SER A 32 9.15 -9.07 -11.95
N THR A 33 7.95 -9.29 -12.50
CA THR A 33 7.14 -8.23 -13.12
C THR A 33 6.66 -7.23 -12.08
N TYR A 34 6.19 -7.69 -10.91
CA TYR A 34 5.77 -6.83 -9.81
C TYR A 34 6.90 -5.92 -9.32
N ALA A 35 8.09 -6.49 -9.06
CA ALA A 35 9.26 -5.73 -8.62
C ALA A 35 9.68 -4.70 -9.67
N THR A 36 9.72 -5.10 -10.95
CA THR A 36 10.10 -4.20 -12.05
C THR A 36 9.09 -3.07 -12.24
N THR A 37 7.80 -3.40 -12.34
CA THR A 37 6.74 -2.40 -12.54
C THR A 37 6.61 -1.48 -11.34
N SER A 38 6.73 -2.00 -10.11
CA SER A 38 6.69 -1.17 -8.88
C SER A 38 7.89 -0.22 -8.82
N ALA A 39 9.10 -0.70 -9.13
CA ALA A 39 10.29 0.13 -9.16
C ALA A 39 10.19 1.24 -10.22
N LEU A 40 9.71 0.91 -11.42
CA LEU A 40 9.50 1.89 -12.50
C LEU A 40 8.41 2.91 -12.16
N PHE A 41 7.27 2.45 -11.64
CA PHE A 41 6.16 3.32 -11.28
C PHE A 41 6.55 4.30 -10.16
N TRP A 42 7.21 3.78 -9.12
CA TRP A 42 7.72 4.59 -8.03
C TRP A 42 8.81 5.57 -8.50
N TYR A 43 9.77 5.12 -9.30
CA TYR A 43 10.81 5.98 -9.85
C TYR A 43 10.25 7.09 -10.74
N LEU A 44 9.28 6.76 -11.61
CA LEU A 44 8.56 7.74 -12.42
C LEU A 44 7.96 8.85 -11.55
N GLY A 45 7.23 8.46 -10.48
CA GLY A 45 6.63 9.40 -9.54
C GLY A 45 7.64 10.28 -8.80
N MET A 46 8.88 9.81 -8.63
CA MET A 46 9.94 10.57 -7.97
C MET A 46 10.66 11.57 -8.89
N ILE A 47 10.56 11.45 -10.22
CA ILE A 47 11.31 12.31 -11.16
C ILE A 47 11.13 13.81 -10.86
N PRO A 48 9.91 14.35 -10.68
CA PRO A 48 9.73 15.78 -10.40
C PRO A 48 10.30 16.21 -9.05
N ASP A 49 10.28 15.33 -8.06
CA ASP A 49 10.76 15.61 -6.72
C ASP A 49 12.29 15.57 -6.66
N LEU A 50 12.92 14.61 -7.35
CA LEU A 50 14.39 14.55 -7.50
C LEU A 50 14.91 15.78 -8.24
N ALA A 51 14.15 16.30 -9.23
CA ALA A 51 14.47 17.57 -9.88
C ALA A 51 14.42 18.75 -8.90
N THR A 52 13.45 18.76 -7.98
CA THR A 52 13.37 19.80 -6.93
C THR A 52 14.57 19.75 -5.99
N ILE A 53 15.05 18.55 -5.63
CA ILE A 53 16.25 18.39 -4.78
C ILE A 53 17.51 18.83 -5.53
N ARG A 54 17.65 18.45 -6.80
CA ARG A 54 18.73 18.91 -7.70
C ARG A 54 18.84 20.43 -7.70
N ASP A 55 17.71 21.12 -7.87
CA ASP A 55 17.68 22.59 -8.02
C ASP A 55 17.92 23.33 -6.70
N ARG A 56 17.67 22.68 -5.55
CA ARG A 56 17.99 23.22 -4.21
C ARG A 56 19.36 22.82 -3.68
N SER A 57 20.03 21.85 -4.29
CA SER A 57 21.32 21.34 -3.82
C SER A 57 22.44 22.35 -4.05
N LYS A 58 23.10 22.78 -2.96
CA LYS A 58 24.30 23.64 -3.02
C LYS A 58 25.56 22.85 -3.38
N ASN A 59 25.60 21.57 -3.07
CA ASN A 59 26.76 20.70 -3.29
C ASN A 59 26.83 20.26 -4.75
N LYS A 60 28.00 20.40 -5.39
CA LYS A 60 28.21 20.04 -6.81
C LYS A 60 27.99 18.55 -7.08
N LEU A 61 28.53 17.68 -6.24
CA LEU A 61 28.38 16.23 -6.37
C LEU A 61 26.91 15.79 -6.21
N GLN A 62 26.24 16.29 -5.17
CA GLN A 62 24.83 16.01 -4.93
C GLN A 62 23.95 16.49 -6.09
N ARG A 63 24.21 17.70 -6.60
CA ARG A 63 23.52 18.24 -7.78
C ARG A 63 23.75 17.39 -9.03
N MET A 64 24.96 16.87 -9.23
CA MET A 64 25.27 15.96 -10.34
C MET A 64 24.46 14.66 -10.23
N VAL A 65 24.49 14.00 -9.07
CA VAL A 65 23.77 12.73 -8.84
C VAL A 65 22.27 12.91 -9.06
N TYR A 66 21.64 13.91 -8.42
CA TYR A 66 20.21 14.17 -8.63
C TYR A 66 19.89 14.68 -10.04
N SER A 67 20.85 15.26 -10.77
CA SER A 67 20.64 15.64 -12.17
C SER A 67 20.54 14.43 -13.08
N VAL A 68 21.33 13.39 -12.83
CA VAL A 68 21.22 12.12 -13.55
C VAL A 68 19.89 11.44 -13.21
N LEU A 69 19.56 11.34 -11.91
CA LEU A 69 18.32 10.70 -11.46
C LEU A 69 17.04 11.46 -11.89
N ALA A 70 17.10 12.78 -12.03
CA ALA A 70 15.96 13.57 -12.51
C ALA A 70 15.75 13.48 -14.04
N MET A 71 16.59 12.73 -14.78
CA MET A 71 16.51 12.53 -16.23
C MET A 71 16.25 13.81 -17.05
N GLY A 72 16.89 14.91 -16.64
CA GLY A 72 16.74 16.20 -17.33
C GLY A 72 15.36 16.86 -17.18
N TRP A 73 14.57 16.52 -16.16
CA TRP A 73 13.26 17.13 -15.89
C TRP A 73 13.38 18.65 -15.71
N LYS A 74 12.58 19.39 -16.49
CA LYS A 74 12.52 20.87 -16.53
C LYS A 74 11.16 21.44 -16.08
N GLY A 75 10.16 20.60 -15.83
CA GLY A 75 8.82 21.04 -15.40
C GLY A 75 8.02 21.82 -16.46
N LYS A 76 8.31 21.66 -17.76
CA LYS A 76 7.52 22.26 -18.84
C LYS A 76 6.10 21.68 -18.89
N ALA A 77 5.13 22.43 -19.40
CA ALA A 77 3.75 21.95 -19.57
C ALA A 77 3.66 20.63 -20.35
N THR A 78 4.46 20.48 -21.42
CA THR A 78 4.54 19.23 -22.19
C THR A 78 5.02 18.05 -21.34
N ASN A 79 6.02 18.26 -20.47
CA ASN A 79 6.53 17.21 -19.58
C ASN A 79 5.47 16.74 -18.60
N TRP A 80 4.67 17.67 -18.05
CA TRP A 80 3.57 17.35 -17.13
C TRP A 80 2.46 16.55 -17.82
N VAL A 81 2.04 16.95 -19.02
CA VAL A 81 1.02 16.22 -19.79
C VAL A 81 1.46 14.78 -20.08
N HIS A 82 2.73 14.56 -20.46
CA HIS A 82 3.24 13.20 -20.68
C HIS A 82 3.40 12.42 -19.38
N TYR A 83 3.87 13.06 -18.32
CA TYR A 83 4.00 12.45 -16.99
C TYR A 83 2.66 11.97 -16.44
N GLU A 84 1.63 12.82 -16.44
CA GLU A 84 0.30 12.47 -15.92
C GLU A 84 -0.32 11.31 -16.71
N ARG A 85 -0.19 11.31 -18.04
CA ARG A 85 -0.65 10.19 -18.88
C ARG A 85 0.09 8.89 -18.56
N ALA A 86 1.41 8.93 -18.46
CA ALA A 86 2.20 7.75 -18.11
C ALA A 86 1.87 7.26 -16.70
N TYR A 87 1.77 8.17 -15.72
CA TYR A 87 1.44 7.86 -14.34
C TYR A 87 0.05 7.19 -14.23
N ALA A 88 -0.95 7.72 -14.92
CA ALA A 88 -2.29 7.12 -14.98
C ALA A 88 -2.27 5.72 -15.62
N GLN A 89 -1.55 5.53 -16.73
CA GLN A 89 -1.41 4.22 -17.37
C GLN A 89 -0.73 3.19 -16.47
N PHE A 90 0.35 3.57 -15.79
CA PHE A 90 1.00 2.69 -14.81
C PHE A 90 0.08 2.36 -13.64
N ALA A 91 -0.73 3.31 -13.15
CA ALA A 91 -1.70 3.04 -12.09
C ALA A 91 -2.76 2.01 -12.55
N TRP A 92 -3.26 2.13 -13.78
CA TRP A 92 -4.22 1.18 -14.36
C TRP A 92 -3.64 -0.21 -14.59
N ILE A 93 -2.34 -0.32 -14.93
CA ILE A 93 -1.67 -1.62 -15.10
C ILE A 93 -1.28 -2.22 -13.74
N ALA A 94 -0.81 -1.40 -12.80
CA ALA A 94 -0.35 -1.86 -11.49
C ALA A 94 -1.49 -2.41 -10.63
N THR A 95 -2.70 -1.86 -10.74
CA THR A 95 -3.87 -2.30 -9.95
C THR A 95 -4.21 -3.80 -10.19
N PRO A 96 -4.47 -4.27 -11.43
CA PRO A 96 -4.70 -5.69 -11.68
C PRO A 96 -3.46 -6.54 -11.43
N LEU A 97 -2.26 -5.99 -11.61
CA LEU A 97 -1.01 -6.70 -11.31
C LEU A 97 -0.88 -7.02 -9.81
N VAL A 98 -1.21 -6.08 -8.91
CA VAL A 98 -1.20 -6.33 -7.46
C VAL A 98 -2.17 -7.44 -7.09
N LEU A 99 -3.38 -7.44 -7.68
CA LEU A 99 -4.38 -8.47 -7.46
C LEU A 99 -3.90 -9.83 -7.98
N SER A 100 -3.29 -9.86 -9.17
CA SER A 100 -2.81 -11.10 -9.77
C SER A 100 -1.62 -11.68 -9.01
N VAL A 101 -0.66 -10.88 -8.57
CA VAL A 101 0.55 -11.36 -7.88
C VAL A 101 0.20 -12.07 -6.58
N HIS A 102 -0.63 -11.47 -5.73
CA HIS A 102 -1.04 -12.12 -4.49
C HIS A 102 -1.95 -13.33 -4.73
N SER A 103 -2.72 -13.33 -5.83
CA SER A 103 -3.49 -14.51 -6.26
C SER A 103 -2.55 -15.64 -6.74
N THR A 104 -1.48 -15.32 -7.47
CA THR A 104 -0.49 -16.29 -7.95
C THR A 104 0.22 -16.98 -6.79
N VAL A 105 0.70 -16.21 -5.81
CA VAL A 105 1.29 -16.77 -4.57
C VAL A 105 0.28 -17.66 -3.85
N SER A 106 -1.01 -17.32 -3.87
CA SER A 106 -2.03 -18.18 -3.27
C SER A 106 -2.25 -19.49 -4.04
N PHE A 107 -2.02 -19.49 -5.38
CA PHE A 107 -2.19 -20.68 -6.21
C PHE A 107 -1.14 -21.76 -5.90
N ASP A 108 0.02 -21.40 -5.38
CA ASP A 108 1.01 -22.36 -4.87
C ASP A 108 0.39 -23.32 -3.85
N PHE A 109 -0.58 -22.85 -3.09
CA PHE A 109 -1.29 -23.62 -2.07
C PHE A 109 -2.64 -24.12 -2.58
N ALA A 110 -3.46 -23.24 -3.16
CA ALA A 110 -4.82 -23.56 -3.58
C ALA A 110 -4.90 -24.71 -4.60
N THR A 111 -3.88 -24.85 -5.45
CA THR A 111 -3.82 -25.92 -6.46
C THR A 111 -3.21 -27.22 -5.94
N SER A 112 -2.61 -27.19 -4.75
CA SER A 112 -2.14 -28.38 -4.04
C SER A 112 -3.32 -29.22 -3.56
N LYS A 113 -3.05 -30.49 -3.25
CA LYS A 113 -4.04 -31.44 -2.70
C LYS A 113 -3.96 -31.57 -1.19
N VAL A 114 -3.10 -30.80 -0.52
CA VAL A 114 -2.94 -30.85 0.93
C VAL A 114 -4.24 -30.38 1.62
N PRO A 115 -4.77 -31.12 2.61
CA PRO A 115 -5.94 -30.71 3.38
C PRO A 115 -5.74 -29.35 4.02
N GLY A 116 -6.73 -28.46 3.89
CA GLY A 116 -6.62 -27.08 4.37
C GLY A 116 -5.81 -26.13 3.49
N TRP A 117 -5.24 -26.59 2.37
CA TRP A 117 -4.72 -25.75 1.28
C TRP A 117 -5.63 -25.75 0.06
N HIS A 118 -6.22 -26.89 -0.27
CA HIS A 118 -7.06 -27.03 -1.46
C HIS A 118 -8.41 -26.32 -1.30
N THR A 119 -8.44 -25.01 -1.57
CA THR A 119 -9.66 -24.21 -1.48
C THR A 119 -9.69 -23.09 -2.51
N THR A 120 -10.89 -22.76 -2.98
CA THR A 120 -11.13 -21.77 -4.03
C THR A 120 -11.19 -20.34 -3.50
N ILE A 121 -11.32 -20.15 -2.18
CA ILE A 121 -11.40 -18.82 -1.58
C ILE A 121 -10.03 -18.14 -1.40
N PHE A 122 -8.94 -18.89 -1.52
CA PHE A 122 -7.58 -18.41 -1.26
C PHE A 122 -7.15 -17.19 -2.07
N PRO A 123 -7.34 -17.11 -3.40
CA PRO A 123 -6.89 -15.94 -4.16
C PRO A 123 -7.46 -14.60 -3.67
N PRO A 124 -8.79 -14.39 -3.57
CA PRO A 124 -9.32 -13.14 -3.05
C PRO A 124 -9.01 -12.92 -1.56
N TYR A 125 -8.91 -13.99 -0.77
CA TYR A 125 -8.56 -13.92 0.65
C TYR A 125 -7.11 -13.46 0.86
N PHE A 126 -6.14 -14.01 0.12
CA PHE A 126 -4.74 -13.61 0.21
C PHE A 126 -4.53 -12.15 -0.21
N VAL A 127 -5.28 -11.68 -1.21
CA VAL A 127 -5.31 -10.27 -1.59
C VAL A 127 -5.84 -9.40 -0.45
N ALA A 128 -6.97 -9.77 0.18
CA ALA A 128 -7.52 -9.02 1.31
C ALA A 128 -6.53 -8.99 2.49
N GLY A 129 -5.90 -10.12 2.80
CA GLY A 129 -4.85 -10.24 3.81
C GLY A 129 -3.62 -9.38 3.50
N ALA A 130 -3.20 -9.31 2.22
CA ALA A 130 -2.09 -8.46 1.80
C ALA A 130 -2.39 -6.97 2.00
N ILE A 131 -3.60 -6.51 1.69
CA ILE A 131 -4.03 -5.13 1.95
C ILE A 131 -4.07 -4.89 3.47
N PHE A 132 -4.65 -5.81 4.23
CA PHE A 132 -4.76 -5.72 5.69
C PHE A 132 -3.39 -5.60 6.38
N GLY A 133 -2.47 -6.55 6.13
CA GLY A 133 -1.11 -6.52 6.65
C GLY A 133 -0.28 -5.34 6.12
N GLY A 134 -0.42 -5.01 4.83
CA GLY A 134 0.27 -3.88 4.20
C GLY A 134 -0.08 -2.55 4.85
N PHE A 135 -1.37 -2.24 5.03
CA PHE A 135 -1.79 -1.04 5.75
C PHE A 135 -1.39 -1.08 7.23
N GLY A 136 -1.39 -2.26 7.87
CA GLY A 136 -0.83 -2.46 9.20
C GLY A 136 0.64 -2.03 9.30
N MET A 137 1.48 -2.45 8.35
CA MET A 137 2.88 -2.02 8.27
C MET A 137 3.01 -0.52 7.97
N VAL A 138 2.20 0.02 7.05
CA VAL A 138 2.20 1.46 6.74
C VAL A 138 1.91 2.30 7.99
N VAL A 139 0.89 1.97 8.78
CA VAL A 139 0.58 2.69 10.04
C VAL A 139 1.72 2.54 11.05
N THR A 140 2.29 1.33 11.17
CA THR A 140 3.41 1.04 12.07
C THR A 140 4.65 1.90 11.77
N LEU A 141 4.90 2.22 10.50
CA LEU A 141 6.00 3.09 10.06
C LEU A 141 5.64 4.58 10.09
N LEU A 142 4.45 4.96 9.59
CA LEU A 142 4.06 6.37 9.47
C LEU A 142 3.89 7.05 10.84
N VAL A 143 3.40 6.34 11.86
CA VAL A 143 3.20 6.92 13.20
C VAL A 143 4.52 7.40 13.82
N PRO A 144 5.58 6.58 13.96
CA PRO A 144 6.88 7.06 14.46
C PRO A 144 7.54 8.04 13.48
N MET A 145 7.50 7.77 12.17
CA MET A 145 8.10 8.64 11.15
C MET A 145 7.51 10.07 11.19
N ARG A 146 6.20 10.19 11.41
CA ARG A 146 5.49 11.47 11.55
C ARG A 146 6.11 12.35 12.65
N LYS A 147 6.47 11.75 13.80
CA LYS A 147 7.06 12.46 14.94
C LYS A 147 8.56 12.70 14.74
N MET A 148 9.29 11.69 14.28
CA MET A 148 10.76 11.75 14.12
C MET A 148 11.21 12.71 13.00
N LEU A 149 10.46 12.78 11.89
CA LEU A 149 10.77 13.66 10.76
C LEU A 149 9.97 14.98 10.79
N HIS A 150 9.23 15.26 11.87
CA HIS A 150 8.39 16.44 12.03
C HIS A 150 7.37 16.68 10.89
N LEU A 151 6.81 15.61 10.33
CA LEU A 151 5.90 15.63 9.17
C LEU A 151 4.42 15.81 9.56
N GLU A 152 4.16 16.28 10.77
CA GLU A 152 2.82 16.36 11.38
C GLU A 152 1.81 17.20 10.59
N LYS A 153 2.30 18.21 9.85
CA LYS A 153 1.48 19.10 9.03
C LYS A 153 1.00 18.44 7.73
N TYR A 154 1.75 17.47 7.23
CA TYR A 154 1.43 16.75 5.99
C TYR A 154 0.69 15.45 6.30
N ILE A 155 1.22 14.65 7.23
CA ILE A 155 0.59 13.40 7.70
C ILE A 155 -0.39 13.75 8.81
N THR A 156 -1.57 14.23 8.40
CA THR A 156 -2.66 14.54 9.33
C THR A 156 -3.29 13.28 9.93
N ILE A 157 -3.98 13.43 11.06
CA ILE A 157 -4.73 12.33 11.72
C ILE A 157 -5.81 11.76 10.78
N ASN A 158 -6.34 12.57 9.86
CA ASN A 158 -7.39 12.12 8.94
C ASN A 158 -6.85 11.07 7.94
N HIS A 159 -5.59 11.19 7.50
CA HIS A 159 -4.97 10.15 6.66
C HIS A 159 -4.85 8.82 7.43
N LEU A 160 -4.36 8.87 8.67
CA LEU A 160 -4.22 7.69 9.52
C LEU A 160 -5.59 7.07 9.87
N GLU A 161 -6.61 7.89 10.11
CA GLU A 161 -7.98 7.41 10.34
C GLU A 161 -8.54 6.67 9.10
N LEU A 162 -8.26 7.17 7.89
CA LEU A 162 -8.64 6.50 6.64
C LEU A 162 -7.91 5.16 6.48
N CYS A 163 -6.61 5.10 6.77
CA CYS A 163 -5.87 3.83 6.80
C CYS A 163 -6.52 2.84 7.79
N ASN A 164 -6.86 3.28 9.00
CA ASN A 164 -7.51 2.43 10.00
C ASN A 164 -8.90 1.93 9.57
N LYS A 165 -9.64 2.71 8.76
CA LYS A 165 -10.91 2.27 8.17
C LYS A 165 -10.70 1.15 7.15
N ILE A 166 -9.66 1.26 6.33
CA ILE A 166 -9.30 0.20 5.36
C ILE A 166 -8.90 -1.08 6.12
N ILE A 167 -8.04 -0.96 7.14
CA ILE A 167 -7.64 -2.08 8.01
C ILE A 167 -8.87 -2.76 8.64
N LEU A 168 -9.82 -1.98 9.15
CA LEU A 168 -11.06 -2.52 9.71
C LEU A 168 -11.91 -3.25 8.64
N ALA A 169 -12.06 -2.66 7.46
CA ALA A 169 -12.83 -3.25 6.37
C ALA A 169 -12.23 -4.59 5.92
N THR A 170 -10.92 -4.64 5.72
CA THR A 170 -10.24 -5.87 5.28
C THR A 170 -10.14 -6.92 6.39
N SER A 171 -10.01 -6.52 7.66
CA SER A 171 -10.12 -7.44 8.81
C SER A 171 -11.46 -8.19 8.82
N MET A 172 -12.57 -7.50 8.54
CA MET A 172 -13.89 -8.15 8.47
C MET A 172 -13.98 -9.13 7.29
N ILE A 173 -13.38 -8.81 6.13
CA ILE A 173 -13.32 -9.73 4.98
C ILE A 173 -12.48 -10.97 5.30
N VAL A 174 -11.32 -10.79 5.94
CA VAL A 174 -10.44 -11.88 6.39
C VAL A 174 -11.14 -12.74 7.44
N GLY A 175 -11.80 -12.13 8.43
CA GLY A 175 -12.58 -12.86 9.44
C GLY A 175 -13.75 -13.65 8.84
N TYR A 176 -14.42 -13.09 7.82
CA TYR A 176 -15.42 -13.82 7.04
C TYR A 176 -14.81 -15.02 6.32
N ALA A 177 -13.65 -14.87 5.68
CA ALA A 177 -12.97 -15.96 5.00
C ALA A 177 -12.63 -17.10 5.98
N TYR A 178 -12.08 -16.78 7.17
CA TYR A 178 -11.84 -17.79 8.21
C TYR A 178 -13.11 -18.55 8.57
N ALA A 179 -14.20 -17.83 8.86
CA ALA A 179 -15.47 -18.46 9.20
C ALA A 179 -16.00 -19.36 8.08
N MET A 180 -15.85 -18.93 6.83
CA MET A 180 -16.24 -19.71 5.66
C MET A 180 -15.37 -20.94 5.45
N GLU A 181 -14.07 -20.90 5.75
CA GLU A 181 -13.21 -22.07 5.69
C GLU A 181 -13.62 -23.12 6.72
N PHE A 182 -13.88 -22.71 7.97
CA PHE A 182 -14.40 -23.63 8.99
C PHE A 182 -15.77 -24.20 8.63
N PHE A 183 -16.64 -23.36 8.07
CA PHE A 183 -17.95 -23.80 7.58
C PHE A 183 -17.80 -24.80 6.42
N ALA A 184 -16.94 -24.52 5.45
CA ALA A 184 -16.70 -25.38 4.30
C ALA A 184 -16.11 -26.73 4.74
N ALA A 185 -15.10 -26.74 5.62
CA ALA A 185 -14.56 -27.97 6.18
C ALA A 185 -15.61 -28.78 6.93
N TRP A 186 -16.45 -28.13 7.74
CA TRP A 186 -17.57 -28.79 8.39
C TRP A 186 -18.59 -29.31 7.38
N PHE A 187 -18.89 -28.58 6.30
CA PHE A 187 -19.90 -28.95 5.30
C PHE A 187 -19.43 -30.02 4.29
N SER A 188 -18.14 -30.05 3.96
CA SER A 188 -17.50 -30.89 2.93
C SER A 188 -17.62 -32.40 3.19
N GLU A 189 -17.85 -32.81 4.44
CA GLU A 189 -17.85 -34.22 4.87
C GLU A 189 -16.54 -34.99 4.67
N ASP A 190 -15.51 -34.36 4.10
CA ASP A 190 -14.17 -34.93 3.97
C ASP A 190 -13.48 -35.05 5.35
N LEU A 191 -13.16 -36.29 5.75
CA LEU A 191 -12.60 -36.59 7.07
C LEU A 191 -11.21 -35.94 7.27
N PRO A 192 -10.26 -36.01 6.32
CA PRO A 192 -8.99 -35.31 6.43
C PRO A 192 -9.14 -33.80 6.57
N GLU A 193 -10.01 -33.16 5.77
CA GLU A 193 -10.25 -31.72 5.86
C GLU A 193 -10.86 -31.32 7.21
N ARG A 194 -11.89 -32.02 7.69
CA ARG A 194 -12.48 -31.79 9.02
C ARG A 194 -11.47 -31.98 10.14
N HIS A 195 -10.69 -33.05 10.10
CA HIS A 195 -9.64 -33.30 11.09
C HIS A 195 -8.61 -32.17 11.11
N GLN A 196 -8.22 -31.66 9.95
CA GLN A 196 -7.26 -30.57 9.84
C GLN A 196 -7.75 -29.28 10.52
N PHE A 197 -9.01 -28.89 10.30
CA PHE A 197 -9.57 -27.69 10.94
C PHE A 197 -9.79 -27.88 12.45
N LEU A 198 -10.14 -29.08 12.90
CA LEU A 198 -10.18 -29.40 14.34
C LEU A 198 -8.78 -29.38 14.97
N TYR A 199 -7.76 -29.86 14.26
CA TYR A 199 -6.36 -29.78 14.70
C TYR A 199 -5.90 -28.33 14.84
N ARG A 200 -6.31 -27.42 13.94
CA ARG A 200 -6.04 -25.98 14.10
C ARG A 200 -6.64 -25.42 15.40
N LEU A 201 -7.80 -25.91 15.85
CA LEU A 201 -8.47 -25.44 17.08
C LEU A 201 -7.90 -26.04 18.37
N GLY A 202 -7.57 -27.33 18.37
CA GLY A 202 -7.25 -28.09 19.58
C GLY A 202 -5.91 -28.84 19.56
N GLY A 203 -5.15 -28.76 18.48
CA GLY A 203 -3.85 -29.40 18.32
C GLY A 203 -2.74 -28.74 19.15
N VAL A 204 -1.53 -29.29 19.01
CA VAL A 204 -0.33 -28.83 19.75
C VAL A 204 -0.02 -27.36 19.48
N HIS A 205 -0.20 -26.91 18.24
CA HIS A 205 0.00 -25.52 17.82
C HIS A 205 -1.29 -24.68 17.78
N SER A 206 -2.35 -25.09 18.51
CA SER A 206 -3.62 -24.34 18.58
C SER A 206 -3.46 -22.89 19.06
N TRP A 207 -2.45 -22.60 19.89
CA TRP A 207 -2.12 -21.24 20.32
C TRP A 207 -1.82 -20.31 19.15
N VAL A 208 -1.28 -20.82 18.03
CA VAL A 208 -1.04 -20.04 16.80
C VAL A 208 -2.36 -19.59 16.20
N PHE A 209 -3.33 -20.50 16.08
CA PHE A 209 -4.66 -20.20 15.58
C PHE A 209 -5.36 -19.13 16.43
N TRP A 210 -5.39 -19.32 17.75
CA TRP A 210 -6.04 -18.36 18.65
C TRP A 210 -5.35 -16.99 18.63
N THR A 211 -4.01 -16.95 18.59
CA THR A 211 -3.25 -15.70 18.48
C THR A 211 -3.57 -14.99 17.16
N MET A 212 -3.59 -15.72 16.04
CA MET A 212 -3.99 -15.21 14.73
C MET A 212 -5.40 -14.62 14.78
N THR A 213 -6.40 -15.36 15.29
CA THR A 213 -7.80 -14.90 15.36
C THR A 213 -7.95 -13.67 16.26
N LEU A 214 -7.30 -13.63 17.42
CA LEU A 214 -7.32 -12.47 18.30
C LEU A 214 -6.71 -11.23 17.64
N CYS A 215 -5.55 -11.40 16.99
CA CYS A 215 -4.86 -10.30 16.33
C CYS A 215 -5.54 -9.80 15.04
N ASN A 216 -6.08 -10.70 14.23
CA ASN A 216 -6.64 -10.35 12.91
C ASN A 216 -8.12 -10.03 12.96
N CYS A 217 -8.89 -10.70 13.83
CA CYS A 217 -10.34 -10.50 13.92
C CYS A 217 -10.72 -9.61 15.10
N VAL A 218 -10.09 -9.74 16.27
CA VAL A 218 -10.53 -9.00 17.47
C VAL A 218 -9.86 -7.63 17.58
N ALA A 219 -8.54 -7.55 17.43
CA ALA A 219 -7.80 -6.30 17.60
C ALA A 219 -8.28 -5.17 16.65
N PRO A 220 -8.56 -5.40 15.35
CA PRO A 220 -9.01 -4.34 14.46
C PRO A 220 -10.43 -3.88 14.74
N LEU A 221 -11.29 -4.70 15.36
CA LEU A 221 -12.67 -4.30 15.69
C LEU A 221 -12.73 -3.12 16.66
N PHE A 222 -11.69 -2.90 17.48
CA PHE A 222 -11.58 -1.71 18.31
C PHE A 222 -11.56 -0.41 17.47
N PHE A 223 -11.19 -0.48 16.19
CA PHE A 223 -11.31 0.65 15.26
C PHE A 223 -12.76 1.03 14.90
N TRP A 224 -13.80 0.30 15.32
CA TRP A 224 -15.16 0.85 15.23
C TRP A 224 -15.30 2.14 16.05
N SER A 225 -14.64 2.20 17.20
CA SER A 225 -14.61 3.39 18.04
C SER A 225 -13.76 4.49 17.40
N LYS A 226 -14.39 5.64 17.13
CA LYS A 226 -13.69 6.84 16.63
C LYS A 226 -12.58 7.32 17.58
N ARG A 227 -12.73 7.08 18.89
CA ARG A 227 -11.72 7.44 19.90
C ARG A 227 -10.43 6.63 19.71
N VAL A 228 -10.56 5.32 19.48
CA VAL A 228 -9.43 4.42 19.23
C VAL A 228 -8.77 4.73 17.89
N ARG A 229 -9.56 4.90 16.81
CA ARG A 229 -9.03 5.22 15.47
C ARG A 229 -8.22 6.50 15.36
N ARG A 230 -8.46 7.46 16.27
CA ARG A 230 -7.79 8.77 16.27
C ARG A 230 -6.71 8.87 17.35
N SER A 231 -6.50 7.82 18.14
CA SER A 231 -5.42 7.73 19.12
C SER A 231 -4.17 7.15 18.46
N LEU A 232 -3.08 7.92 18.42
CA LEU A 232 -1.81 7.52 17.78
C LEU A 232 -1.21 6.27 18.43
N LEU A 233 -1.27 6.16 19.75
CA LEU A 233 -0.74 5.02 20.47
C LEU A 233 -1.60 3.77 20.22
N ALA A 234 -2.93 3.91 20.26
CA ALA A 234 -3.81 2.77 20.03
C ALA A 234 -3.71 2.23 18.60
N MET A 235 -3.68 3.10 17.59
CA MET A 235 -3.53 2.65 16.20
C MET A 235 -2.18 1.98 15.95
N TRP A 236 -1.10 2.44 16.58
CA TRP A 236 0.21 1.82 16.45
C TRP A 236 0.28 0.44 17.11
N ILE A 237 -0.28 0.28 18.31
CA ILE A 237 -0.35 -1.02 18.98
C ILE A 237 -1.19 -2.01 18.16
N ILE A 238 -2.37 -1.59 17.70
CA ILE A 238 -3.24 -2.46 16.88
C ILE A 238 -2.54 -2.81 15.56
N SER A 239 -1.85 -1.87 14.91
CA SER A 239 -1.17 -2.14 13.64
C SER A 239 0.00 -3.13 13.80
N VAL A 240 0.69 -3.12 14.94
CA VAL A 240 1.68 -4.14 15.28
C VAL A 240 1.02 -5.51 15.47
N PHE A 241 -0.10 -5.58 16.20
CA PHE A 241 -0.85 -6.84 16.34
C PHE A 241 -1.34 -7.37 14.99
N VAL A 242 -1.81 -6.51 14.08
CA VAL A 242 -2.19 -6.90 12.72
C VAL A 242 -1.03 -7.58 11.99
N ASN A 243 0.18 -7.01 12.04
CA ASN A 243 1.34 -7.62 11.39
C ASN A 243 1.73 -8.98 12.02
N ILE A 244 1.68 -9.08 13.35
CA ILE A 244 1.95 -10.33 14.07
C ILE A 244 0.90 -11.38 13.70
N GLY A 245 -0.38 -11.02 13.69
CA GLY A 245 -1.46 -11.91 13.33
C GLY A 245 -1.40 -12.38 11.88
N MET A 246 -1.03 -11.50 10.93
CA MET A 246 -0.80 -11.88 9.54
C MET A 246 0.40 -12.82 9.35
N TRP A 247 1.44 -12.69 10.17
CA TRP A 247 2.54 -13.64 10.18
C TRP A 247 2.08 -15.02 10.67
N PHE A 248 1.33 -15.07 11.77
CA PHE A 248 0.75 -16.31 12.28
C PHE A 248 -0.31 -16.90 11.34
N GLU A 249 -1.02 -16.09 10.56
CA GLU A 249 -1.91 -16.57 9.50
C GLU A 249 -1.16 -17.41 8.48
N ARG A 250 -0.02 -16.91 7.99
CA ARG A 250 0.81 -17.66 7.04
C ARG A 250 1.43 -18.89 7.70
N PHE A 251 1.87 -18.80 8.95
CA PHE A 251 2.34 -19.97 9.69
C PHE A 251 1.24 -21.04 9.86
N ASN A 252 0.02 -20.64 10.20
CA ASN A 252 -1.14 -21.53 10.36
C ASN A 252 -1.50 -22.23 9.04
N ILE A 253 -1.50 -21.50 7.93
CA ILE A 253 -1.75 -22.13 6.62
C ILE A 253 -0.60 -23.07 6.29
N PHE A 254 0.65 -22.62 6.32
CA PHE A 254 1.77 -23.39 5.78
C PHE A 254 2.21 -24.55 6.67
N VAL A 255 2.44 -24.29 7.95
CA VAL A 255 3.04 -25.28 8.85
C VAL A 255 1.98 -26.24 9.34
N LEU A 256 0.91 -25.75 9.97
CA LEU A 256 -0.08 -26.63 10.61
C LEU A 256 -0.75 -27.59 9.61
N SER A 257 -0.91 -27.18 8.34
CA SER A 257 -1.47 -28.04 7.28
C SER A 257 -0.52 -29.15 6.82
N LEU A 258 0.78 -29.00 7.01
CA LEU A 258 1.78 -30.03 6.70
C LEU A 258 2.08 -30.93 7.90
N GLU A 259 1.87 -30.46 9.13
CA GLU A 259 2.09 -31.29 10.34
C GLU A 259 1.16 -32.50 10.39
N ASN A 260 -0.09 -32.34 9.93
CA ASN A 260 -1.12 -33.38 9.93
C ASN A 260 -1.73 -33.58 8.54
N GLU A 261 -0.96 -34.17 7.63
CA GLU A 261 -1.46 -34.57 6.31
C GLU A 261 -2.28 -35.88 6.36
N PHE A 262 -2.64 -36.40 5.19
CA PHE A 262 -3.42 -37.63 4.98
C PHE A 262 -2.87 -38.88 5.68
N ILE A 263 -1.54 -39.01 5.84
CA ILE A 263 -0.90 -40.23 6.33
C ILE A 263 -0.36 -40.01 7.76
N PRO A 264 -0.95 -40.64 8.79
CA PRO A 264 -0.52 -40.46 10.18
C PRO A 264 0.94 -40.80 10.45
N ALA A 265 1.51 -41.76 9.72
CA ALA A 265 2.90 -42.16 9.87
C ALA A 265 3.93 -41.06 9.49
N ARG A 266 3.49 -40.00 8.80
CA ARG A 266 4.35 -38.86 8.40
C ARG A 266 4.16 -37.62 9.26
N TRP A 267 3.28 -37.67 10.26
CA TRP A 267 3.03 -36.51 11.11
C TRP A 267 4.30 -36.14 11.87
N SER A 268 4.65 -34.87 11.77
CA SER A 268 5.87 -34.31 12.35
C SER A 268 5.63 -32.85 12.70
N TYR A 269 6.30 -32.38 13.75
CA TYR A 269 6.17 -31.00 14.21
C TYR A 269 7.30 -30.15 13.66
N PHE A 270 6.96 -28.94 13.25
CA PHE A 270 7.99 -27.97 12.86
C PHE A 270 8.56 -27.29 14.11
N THR A 271 9.84 -27.53 14.38
CA THR A 271 10.60 -26.79 15.40
C THR A 271 11.62 -25.89 14.71
N GLY A 272 11.37 -24.59 14.71
CA GLY A 272 12.28 -23.61 14.11
C GLY A 272 13.66 -23.64 14.75
N THR A 273 14.70 -23.71 13.93
CA THR A 273 16.09 -23.63 14.36
C THR A 273 16.50 -22.19 14.62
N ALA A 274 17.63 -21.99 15.30
CA ALA A 274 18.19 -20.64 15.47
C ALA A 274 18.42 -19.94 14.11
N PHE A 275 18.75 -20.70 13.05
CA PHE A 275 18.98 -20.16 11.73
C PHE A 275 17.70 -19.59 11.10
N ASP A 276 16.55 -20.27 11.26
CA ASP A 276 15.25 -19.80 10.73
C ASP A 276 14.87 -18.44 11.32
N TRP A 277 15.10 -18.28 12.64
CA TRP A 277 14.85 -17.02 13.34
C TRP A 277 15.86 -15.93 12.97
N LEU A 278 17.14 -16.27 12.77
CA LEU A 278 18.16 -15.32 12.33
C LEU A 278 17.90 -14.82 10.91
N VAL A 279 17.50 -15.70 9.99
CA VAL A 279 17.11 -15.28 8.63
C VAL A 279 15.91 -14.35 8.68
N THR A 280 14.89 -14.71 9.47
CA THR A 280 13.70 -13.85 9.67
C THR A 280 14.06 -12.49 10.27
N ALA A 281 14.90 -12.44 11.31
CA ALA A 281 15.38 -11.18 11.87
C ALA A 281 16.23 -10.38 10.85
N GLY A 282 17.03 -11.08 10.05
CA GLY A 282 17.84 -10.50 8.97
C GLY A 282 17.01 -9.81 7.89
N THR A 283 15.85 -10.36 7.50
CA THR A 283 14.97 -9.70 6.52
C THR A 283 14.39 -8.40 7.05
N PHE A 284 13.99 -8.34 8.33
CA PHE A 284 13.61 -7.08 8.99
C PHE A 284 14.79 -6.10 9.02
N GLY A 285 16.00 -6.57 9.32
CA GLY A 285 17.21 -5.75 9.31
C GLY A 285 17.47 -5.10 7.95
N ILE A 286 17.42 -5.88 6.86
CA ILE A 286 17.57 -5.37 5.49
C ILE A 286 16.46 -4.39 5.14
N PHE A 287 15.20 -4.71 5.49
CA PHE A 287 14.06 -3.83 5.25
C PHE A 287 14.23 -2.47 5.92
N PHE A 288 14.49 -2.44 7.24
CA PHE A 288 14.68 -1.19 7.96
C PHE A 288 15.93 -0.44 7.50
N MET A 289 17.01 -1.13 7.15
CA MET A 289 18.20 -0.50 6.56
C MET A 289 17.85 0.23 5.27
N LEU A 290 17.21 -0.44 4.30
CA LEU A 290 16.83 0.16 3.03
C LEU A 290 15.82 1.29 3.21
N PHE A 291 14.83 1.10 4.10
CA PHE A 291 13.82 2.12 4.42
C PHE A 291 14.46 3.38 5.04
N LEU A 292 15.38 3.22 6.00
CA LEU A 292 16.06 4.36 6.62
C LEU A 292 17.01 5.07 5.64
N VAL A 293 17.70 4.32 4.78
CA VAL A 293 18.50 4.91 3.68
C VAL A 293 17.59 5.73 2.77
N PHE A 294 16.43 5.20 2.39
CA PHE A 294 15.43 5.93 1.61
C PHE A 294 14.98 7.21 2.33
N CYS A 295 14.58 7.13 3.61
CA CYS A 295 14.14 8.30 4.38
C CYS A 295 15.19 9.40 4.49
N LYS A 296 16.47 9.05 4.42
CA LYS A 296 17.57 10.02 4.49
C LYS A 296 17.95 10.61 3.12
N TRP A 297 17.85 9.86 2.04
CA TRP A 297 18.39 10.25 0.72
C TRP A 297 17.33 10.66 -0.30
N ALA A 298 16.08 10.28 -0.08
CA ALA A 298 14.98 10.52 -0.99
C ALA A 298 13.82 11.27 -0.30
N PRO A 299 12.97 11.96 -1.08
CA PRO A 299 11.80 12.64 -0.54
C PRO A 299 10.79 11.60 -0.03
N THR A 300 10.50 11.62 1.27
CA THR A 300 9.55 10.72 1.94
C THR A 300 8.08 11.07 1.67
N ILE A 301 7.82 12.26 1.13
CA ILE A 301 6.51 12.75 0.73
C ILE A 301 6.61 13.19 -0.72
N ALA A 302 5.62 12.83 -1.54
CA ALA A 302 5.51 13.28 -2.92
C ALA A 302 5.26 14.80 -2.97
N ILE A 303 6.31 15.60 -3.21
CA ILE A 303 6.27 17.07 -3.10
C ILE A 303 5.42 17.66 -4.24
N ALA A 304 5.58 17.12 -5.45
CA ALA A 304 4.81 17.50 -6.63
C ALA A 304 3.30 17.36 -6.40
N GLU A 305 2.85 16.19 -5.93
CA GLU A 305 1.44 15.90 -5.71
C GLU A 305 0.86 16.69 -4.55
N VAL A 306 1.60 16.83 -3.44
CA VAL A 306 1.12 17.65 -2.32
C VAL A 306 0.93 19.11 -2.76
N LYS A 307 1.76 19.64 -3.65
CA LYS A 307 1.59 20.99 -4.19
C LYS A 307 0.40 21.14 -5.14
N SER A 308 0.05 20.09 -5.89
CA SER A 308 -1.07 20.14 -6.83
C SER A 308 -2.43 20.15 -6.11
N VAL A 309 -2.52 19.48 -4.96
CA VAL A 309 -3.77 19.40 -4.16
C VAL A 309 -3.94 20.53 -3.14
N LEU A 310 -2.88 21.29 -2.85
CA LEU A 310 -2.97 22.42 -1.93
C LEU A 310 -3.77 23.56 -2.59
N PRO A 311 -4.75 24.16 -1.88
CA PRO A 311 -5.53 25.27 -2.43
C PRO A 311 -4.59 26.40 -2.83
N TRP A 312 -4.72 26.86 -4.07
CA TRP A 312 -3.90 27.93 -4.62
C TRP A 312 -4.03 29.13 -3.70
N ARG A 313 -2.91 29.55 -3.08
CA ARG A 313 -2.89 30.81 -2.36
C ARG A 313 -3.16 31.90 -3.40
N HIS A 314 -4.37 32.43 -3.42
CA HIS A 314 -4.59 33.75 -3.99
C HIS A 314 -3.60 34.66 -3.27
N HIS A 315 -2.55 35.04 -3.99
CA HIS A 315 -1.75 36.19 -3.61
C HIS A 315 -2.67 37.40 -3.74
N SER A 316 -3.46 37.66 -2.70
CA SER A 316 -3.97 39.00 -2.43
C SER A 316 -2.75 39.84 -2.09
N GLY A 317 -2.01 40.26 -3.12
CA GLY A 317 -1.00 41.28 -2.97
C GLY A 317 -1.66 42.53 -2.37
N PRO A 318 -0.93 43.34 -1.59
CA PRO A 318 -1.47 44.58 -1.00
C PRO A 318 -2.04 45.58 -2.01
N HIS A 319 -1.87 45.36 -3.32
CA HIS A 319 -2.24 46.30 -4.38
C HIS A 319 -3.68 46.19 -4.90
N ALA A 320 -4.51 45.30 -4.36
CA ALA A 320 -5.90 45.13 -4.83
C ALA A 320 -6.95 45.91 -3.99
N LYS A 321 -6.54 46.82 -3.10
CA LYS A 321 -7.49 47.64 -2.30
C LYS A 321 -7.64 49.10 -2.74
N ASP A 322 -6.80 49.61 -3.63
CA ASP A 322 -6.85 51.04 -4.01
C ASP A 322 -7.61 51.31 -5.34
N GLY A 323 -8.02 50.27 -6.06
CA GLY A 323 -8.70 50.42 -7.36
C GLY A 323 -10.23 50.54 -7.33
N HIS A 324 -10.88 50.22 -6.20
CA HIS A 324 -12.35 50.19 -6.12
C HIS A 324 -12.98 51.32 -5.30
N ALA A 325 -12.19 52.17 -4.65
CA ALA A 325 -12.69 53.36 -3.95
C ALA A 325 -12.72 54.62 -4.83
N ALA A 326 -11.97 54.67 -5.94
CA ALA A 326 -11.89 55.85 -6.80
C ALA A 326 -12.98 55.95 -7.89
N ALA A 327 -13.77 54.89 -8.11
CA ALA A 327 -14.78 54.85 -9.17
C ALA A 327 -16.20 55.27 -8.73
N LYS A 328 -16.38 55.77 -7.49
CA LYS A 328 -17.68 56.23 -6.96
C LYS A 328 -17.79 57.74 -6.72
N HIS A 329 -16.79 58.53 -7.13
CA HIS A 329 -16.83 60.00 -7.05
C HIS A 329 -16.38 60.65 -8.37
N SER A 330 -17.10 60.36 -9.46
CA SER A 330 -17.07 61.23 -10.65
C SER A 330 -18.31 61.03 -11.53
N GLU A 331 -19.50 61.07 -10.92
CA GLU A 331 -20.70 61.45 -11.68
C GLU A 331 -20.69 62.99 -11.80
N GLN A 332 -20.18 63.46 -12.93
CA GLN A 332 -20.21 64.86 -13.34
C GLN A 332 -21.65 65.30 -13.59
N LYS A 333 -22.03 66.42 -12.94
CA LYS A 333 -23.18 67.27 -13.30
C LYS A 333 -23.13 67.68 -14.78
N PRO A 334 -24.26 67.71 -15.50
CA PRO A 334 -24.34 68.38 -16.79
C PRO A 334 -24.61 69.89 -16.58
N SER A 335 -23.78 70.74 -17.18
CA SER A 335 -24.08 72.16 -17.40
C SER A 335 -24.32 72.37 -18.90
N ALA A 336 -25.58 72.53 -19.28
CA ALA A 336 -25.98 73.05 -20.58
C ALA A 336 -26.61 74.43 -20.38
N GLU A 337 -26.01 75.43 -21.01
CA GLU A 337 -26.49 76.81 -21.11
C GLU A 337 -27.78 76.91 -21.92
N ASN A 338 -28.68 77.79 -21.45
CA ASN A 338 -29.61 78.64 -22.18
C ASN A 338 -30.56 78.03 -23.24
N ALA A 339 -31.83 77.87 -22.86
CA ALA A 339 -32.98 78.42 -23.59
C ALA A 339 -34.25 78.42 -22.70
N THR A 340 -34.91 79.58 -22.60
CA THR A 340 -36.22 79.83 -21.96
C THR A 340 -37.39 79.38 -22.88
N PRO A 341 -38.67 79.59 -22.50
CA PRO A 341 -39.59 78.58 -21.96
C PRO A 341 -40.69 78.22 -22.98
N ASP A 342 -41.51 77.20 -22.69
CA ASP A 342 -42.99 77.33 -22.74
C ASP A 342 -43.72 75.98 -22.54
N GLN A 343 -44.81 76.07 -21.77
CA GLN A 343 -46.08 75.33 -21.85
C GLN A 343 -46.10 73.87 -21.34
N GLU A 344 -46.88 73.61 -20.27
CA GLU A 344 -48.23 72.98 -20.30
C GLU A 344 -48.17 71.51 -20.75
N ASP A 345 -48.81 70.51 -20.17
CA ASP A 345 -49.80 70.40 -19.11
C ASP A 345 -49.93 68.88 -18.80
N ALA A 346 -50.51 68.58 -17.64
CA ALA A 346 -51.42 67.44 -17.44
C ALA A 346 -50.98 65.99 -17.83
N ARG A 347 -50.59 65.20 -16.82
CA ARG A 347 -51.40 64.12 -16.19
C ARG A 347 -50.55 63.12 -15.41
#